data_AF-A0A7J7I2E0-F1
#
_entry.id   AF-A0A7J7I2E0-F1
#
_cell.length_a   1.000
_cell.length_b   1.000
_cell.length_c   1.000
_cell.angle_alpha   90.00
_cell.angle_beta   90.00
_cell.angle_gamma   90.00
#
_symmetry.space_group_name_H-M   'P 1'
#
loop_
_entity.id
_entity.type
_entity.pdbx_description
1 polymer ?
#
loop_
_entity_poly.entity_id
_entity_poly.type
_entity_poly.pdbx_seq_one_letter_code
_entity_poly.pdbx_strand_id
1 'polypeptide(L)'
;MIMKKRMESFTFLRWTVDDETIRKVPIPPSGSIEPCAYTKMGNYLSGFVTAPLSLQFEIYVLKDWLRGEWDKVYEINIDAPRGLYFYFPIGWLNDDEMLVLEGLTMEGDIYMAYDVKKNETRVLDLSICGPRFYSHVHTNTLVSYRMP
;
A
#
# COMPACT_ATOMS: atom_id res chain seq x y z
N MET A 1 -6.17 35.97 2.82
CA MET A 1 -5.02 35.61 1.96
C MET A 1 -4.73 34.13 2.19
N ILE A 2 -5.27 33.24 1.34
CA ILE A 2 -5.09 31.79 1.50
C ILE A 2 -3.72 31.45 0.94
N MET A 3 -2.78 31.06 1.82
CA MET A 3 -1.52 30.45 1.39
C MET A 3 -1.86 29.16 0.65
N LYS A 4 -1.82 29.18 -0.69
CA LYS A 4 -1.64 27.97 -1.49
C LYS A 4 -0.28 27.41 -1.10
N LYS A 5 -0.24 26.52 -0.10
CA LYS A 5 0.90 25.64 0.12
C LYS A 5 1.13 24.95 -1.23
N ARG A 6 2.26 25.25 -1.89
CA ARG A 6 2.77 24.37 -2.94
C ARG A 6 3.03 23.04 -2.24
N MET A 7 2.12 22.08 -2.40
CA MET A 7 2.47 20.69 -2.15
C MET A 7 3.59 20.38 -3.13
N GLU A 8 4.80 20.21 -2.61
CA GLU A 8 5.87 19.61 -3.39
C GLU A 8 5.38 18.24 -3.83
N SER A 9 5.45 17.96 -5.13
CA SER A 9 5.11 16.64 -5.65
C SER A 9 6.17 15.67 -5.14
N PHE A 10 5.81 14.85 -4.16
CA PHE A 10 6.71 13.82 -3.67
C PHE A 10 6.94 12.77 -4.77
N THR A 11 8.11 12.15 -4.74
CA THR A 11 8.52 11.13 -5.71
C THR A 11 9.23 9.99 -5.00
N PHE A 12 9.06 8.76 -5.47
CA PHE A 12 9.91 7.63 -5.07
C PHE A 12 10.91 7.27 -6.16
N LEU A 13 11.94 6.49 -5.81
CA LEU A 13 12.94 6.01 -6.75
C LEU A 13 12.59 4.59 -7.18
N ARG A 14 12.43 4.39 -8.49
CA ARG A 14 12.40 3.06 -9.10
C ARG A 14 13.80 2.72 -9.57
N TRP A 15 14.27 1.52 -9.21
CA TRP A 15 15.46 0.91 -9.81
C TRP A 15 15.03 -0.22 -10.73
N THR A 16 15.50 -0.18 -11.98
CA THR A 16 15.35 -1.28 -12.92
C THR A 16 16.67 -2.06 -12.94
N VAL A 17 16.62 -3.34 -12.60
CA VAL A 17 17.83 -4.19 -12.49
C VAL A 17 18.41 -4.50 -13.87
N ASP A 18 17.56 -4.77 -14.87
CA ASP A 18 18.00 -5.20 -16.20
C ASP A 18 18.83 -4.16 -16.96
N ASP A 19 18.57 -2.87 -16.74
CA ASP A 19 19.26 -1.75 -17.38
C ASP A 19 20.03 -0.87 -16.39
N GLU A 20 20.07 -1.28 -15.11
CA GLU A 20 20.69 -0.56 -13.99
C GLU A 20 20.25 0.92 -13.85
N THR A 21 19.06 1.29 -14.34
CA THR A 21 18.59 2.68 -14.29
C THR A 21 17.79 2.99 -13.03
N ILE A 22 18.07 4.16 -12.44
CA ILE A 22 17.26 4.75 -11.36
C ILE A 22 16.42 5.89 -11.94
N ARG A 23 15.10 5.86 -11.71
CA ARG A 23 14.16 6.89 -12.17
C ARG A 23 13.33 7.41 -11.02
N LYS A 24 13.07 8.72 -11.02
CA LYS A 24 12.07 9.33 -10.14
C LYS A 24 10.68 9.07 -10.70
N VAL A 25 9.79 8.59 -9.85
CA VAL A 25 8.38 8.35 -10.18
C VAL A 25 7.54 9.16 -9.21
N PRO A 26 6.53 9.92 -9.68
CA PRO A 26 5.63 10.65 -8.78
C PRO A 26 4.89 9.68 -7.86
N ILE A 27 4.54 10.15 -6.66
CA ILE A 27 3.59 9.44 -5.80
C ILE A 27 2.15 9.71 -6.28
N PRO A 28 1.16 8.87 -5.90
CA PRO A 28 -0.24 9.15 -6.18
C PRO A 28 -0.69 10.52 -5.63
N PRO A 29 -1.58 11.24 -6.34
CA PRO A 29 -2.15 12.50 -5.84
C PRO A 29 -3.03 12.21 -4.63
N SER A 30 -2.64 12.75 -3.48
CA SER A 30 -3.17 12.38 -2.17
C SER A 30 -3.39 13.62 -1.30
N GLY A 31 -4.49 13.63 -0.54
CA GLY A 31 -4.70 14.60 0.56
C GLY A 31 -3.90 14.26 1.83
N SER A 32 -3.36 13.04 1.89
CA SER A 32 -2.40 12.58 2.90
C SER A 32 -0.97 12.93 2.48
N ILE A 33 -0.09 13.07 3.48
CA ILE A 33 1.28 13.56 3.27
C ILE A 33 2.09 12.56 2.43
N GLU A 34 1.85 11.26 2.57
CA GLU A 34 2.54 10.21 1.80
C GLU A 34 1.64 8.97 1.63
N PRO A 35 1.77 8.20 0.54
CA PRO A 35 1.21 6.85 0.47
C PRO A 35 1.89 5.97 1.51
N CYS A 36 1.10 5.15 2.20
CA CYS A 36 1.58 4.36 3.34
C CYS A 36 2.17 3.01 2.93
N ALA A 37 1.94 2.57 1.70
CA ALA A 37 2.47 1.32 1.18
C ALA A 37 2.40 1.28 -0.36
N TYR A 38 3.26 0.43 -0.94
CA TYR A 38 3.22 0.07 -2.36
C TYR A 38 3.33 -1.44 -2.49
N THR A 39 2.45 -2.05 -3.29
CA THR A 39 2.47 -3.50 -3.51
C THR A 39 2.28 -3.82 -4.99
N LYS A 40 2.83 -4.94 -5.44
CA LYS A 40 2.64 -5.44 -6.80
C LYS A 40 1.20 -5.91 -6.98
N MET A 41 0.52 -5.41 -8.01
CA MET A 41 -0.84 -5.77 -8.42
C MET A 41 -0.77 -6.24 -9.86
N GLY A 42 -0.70 -7.56 -10.07
CA GLY A 42 -0.49 -8.15 -11.38
C GLY A 42 0.80 -7.67 -12.03
N ASN A 43 0.69 -6.98 -13.16
CA ASN A 43 1.82 -6.36 -13.87
C ASN A 43 2.06 -4.89 -13.50
N TYR A 44 1.32 -4.38 -12.52
CA TYR A 44 1.31 -2.98 -12.14
C TYR A 44 1.81 -2.78 -10.71
N LEU A 45 2.14 -1.52 -10.39
CA LEU A 45 2.36 -1.10 -9.01
C LEU A 45 1.08 -0.47 -8.48
N SER A 46 0.63 -0.95 -7.33
CA SER A 46 -0.42 -0.28 -6.56
C SER A 46 0.19 0.58 -5.45
N GLY A 47 -0.43 1.73 -5.20
CA GLY A 47 -0.07 2.67 -4.15
C GLY A 47 -1.29 2.95 -3.27
N PHE A 48 -1.09 2.90 -1.97
CA PHE A 48 -2.17 3.00 -0.98
C PHE A 48 -2.09 4.32 -0.25
N VAL A 49 -3.17 5.07 -0.31
CA VAL A 49 -3.29 6.40 0.30
C VAL A 49 -4.37 6.33 1.36
N THR A 50 -4.00 6.55 2.62
CA THR A 50 -4.96 6.71 3.71
C THR A 50 -4.91 8.12 4.26
N ALA A 51 -6.07 8.69 4.57
CA ALA A 51 -6.13 9.92 5.35
C ALA A 51 -5.70 9.63 6.80
N PRO A 52 -4.98 10.54 7.48
CA PRO A 52 -4.59 10.33 8.86
C PRO A 52 -5.79 9.96 9.74
N LEU A 53 -5.66 8.88 10.52
CA LEU A 53 -6.70 8.38 11.44
C LEU A 53 -8.00 7.91 10.75
N SER A 54 -7.97 7.66 9.44
CA SER A 54 -9.11 7.15 8.69
C SER A 54 -9.01 5.64 8.47
N LEU A 55 -10.16 4.96 8.55
CA LEU A 55 -10.31 3.57 8.08
C LEU A 55 -10.75 3.49 6.61
N GLN A 56 -10.74 4.63 5.93
CA GLN A 56 -10.97 4.77 4.50
C GLN A 56 -9.63 5.00 3.80
N PHE A 57 -9.44 4.32 2.66
CA PHE A 57 -8.26 4.52 1.84
C PHE A 57 -8.58 4.40 0.36
N GLU A 58 -7.71 5.01 -0.43
CA GLU A 58 -7.75 5.01 -1.87
C GLU A 58 -6.61 4.13 -2.39
N ILE A 59 -6.92 3.33 -3.40
CA ILE A 59 -5.93 2.53 -4.11
C ILE A 59 -5.73 3.17 -5.48
N TYR A 60 -4.48 3.47 -5.77
CA TYR A 60 -4.02 3.95 -7.06
C TYR A 60 -3.17 2.88 -7.74
N VAL A 61 -3.19 2.85 -9.06
CA VAL A 61 -2.35 1.95 -9.86
C VAL A 61 -1.54 2.76 -10.86
N LEU A 62 -0.24 2.47 -10.89
CA LEU A 62 0.70 3.00 -11.88
C LEU A 62 0.84 1.96 -13.00
N LYS A 63 0.18 2.26 -14.13
CA LYS A 63 0.24 1.40 -15.33
C LYS A 63 1.40 1.75 -16.24
N ASP A 64 1.64 3.05 -16.45
CA ASP A 64 2.73 3.56 -17.28
C ASP A 64 3.81 4.19 -16.39
N TRP A 65 4.86 3.41 -16.15
CA TRP A 65 6.01 3.83 -15.37
C TRP A 65 6.82 4.98 -15.99
N LEU A 66 6.72 5.19 -17.29
CA LEU A 66 7.45 6.25 -17.99
C LEU A 66 6.75 7.58 -17.80
N ARG A 67 5.41 7.58 -17.88
CA ARG A 67 4.60 8.78 -17.67
C ARG A 67 4.41 9.11 -16.20
N GLY A 68 4.45 8.11 -15.31
CA GLY A 68 4.20 8.33 -13.89
C GLY A 68 2.72 8.62 -13.59
N GLU A 69 1.82 8.19 -14.46
CA GLU A 69 0.39 8.46 -14.31
C GLU A 69 -0.26 7.42 -13.40
N TRP A 70 -0.90 7.91 -12.32
CA TRP A 70 -1.60 7.10 -11.34
C TRP A 70 -3.11 7.17 -11.56
N ASP A 71 -3.73 6.01 -11.73
CA ASP A 71 -5.18 5.88 -11.82
C ASP A 71 -5.74 5.45 -10.46
N LYS A 72 -6.71 6.20 -9.91
CA LYS A 72 -7.50 5.70 -8.77
C LYS A 72 -8.38 4.56 -9.26
N VAL A 73 -8.26 3.38 -8.64
CA VAL A 73 -9.03 2.18 -9.03
C VAL A 73 -10.05 1.77 -7.98
N TYR A 74 -9.76 2.00 -6.70
CA TYR A 74 -10.66 1.67 -5.61
C TYR A 74 -10.67 2.77 -4.55
N GLU A 75 -11.83 2.89 -3.90
CA GLU A 75 -12.00 3.57 -2.63
C GLU A 75 -12.61 2.56 -1.67
N ILE A 76 -11.88 2.25 -0.61
CA ILE A 76 -12.24 1.19 0.32
C ILE A 76 -12.58 1.82 1.67
N ASN A 77 -13.69 1.35 2.24
CA ASN A 77 -14.09 1.66 3.59
C ASN A 77 -14.23 0.34 4.34
N ILE A 78 -13.31 0.08 5.27
CA ILE A 78 -13.33 -1.16 6.04
C ILE A 78 -14.28 -0.98 7.21
N ASP A 79 -15.30 -1.86 7.27
CA ASP A 79 -16.06 -2.04 8.50
C ASP A 79 -15.15 -2.73 9.52
N ALA A 80 -14.57 -1.93 10.41
CA ALA A 80 -13.46 -2.34 11.23
C ALA A 80 -13.89 -3.27 12.37
N PRO A 81 -13.20 -4.39 12.60
CA PRO A 81 -13.36 -5.15 13.82
C PRO A 81 -13.05 -4.26 15.05
N ARG A 82 -13.70 -4.58 16.16
CA ARG A 82 -13.64 -3.78 17.40
C ARG A 82 -12.19 -3.62 17.85
N GLY A 83 -11.73 -2.38 18.02
CA GLY A 83 -10.38 -2.09 18.50
C GLY A 83 -9.31 -1.97 17.42
N LEU A 84 -9.64 -2.13 16.13
CA LEU A 84 -8.74 -1.78 15.02
C LEU A 84 -8.53 -0.27 14.98
N TYR A 85 -7.27 0.18 15.07
CA TYR A 85 -6.92 1.60 15.00
C TYR A 85 -5.94 1.94 13.87
N PHE A 86 -5.32 0.92 13.27
CA PHE A 86 -4.45 1.08 12.13
C PHE A 86 -4.45 -0.19 11.30
N TYR A 87 -4.25 -0.08 9.99
CA TYR A 87 -3.98 -1.22 9.13
C TYR A 87 -3.05 -0.80 8.00
N PHE A 88 -2.39 -1.79 7.41
CA PHE A 88 -1.52 -1.58 6.28
C PHE A 88 -1.67 -2.73 5.27
N PRO A 89 -1.64 -2.42 3.97
CA PRO A 89 -1.73 -3.43 2.93
C PRO A 89 -0.38 -4.11 2.76
N ILE A 90 -0.41 -5.44 2.75
CA ILE A 90 0.80 -6.28 2.64
C ILE A 90 0.93 -6.94 1.27
N GLY A 91 -0.17 -7.11 0.53
CA GLY A 91 -0.12 -7.69 -0.81
C GLY A 91 -1.48 -7.96 -1.42
N TRP A 92 -1.46 -8.43 -2.67
CA TRP A 92 -2.63 -8.86 -3.43
C TRP A 92 -2.64 -10.38 -3.62
N LEU A 93 -3.83 -10.96 -3.64
CA LEU A 93 -4.11 -12.36 -3.93
C LEU A 93 -5.19 -12.46 -5.01
N ASN A 94 -5.34 -13.65 -5.58
CA ASN A 94 -6.38 -14.00 -6.56
C ASN A 94 -6.44 -13.01 -7.72
N ASP A 95 -5.33 -12.84 -8.45
CA ASP A 95 -5.27 -11.96 -9.63
C ASP A 95 -5.81 -10.56 -9.35
N ASP A 96 -5.35 -9.97 -8.25
CA ASP A 96 -5.67 -8.60 -7.82
C ASP A 96 -7.11 -8.39 -7.32
N GLU A 97 -7.82 -9.46 -6.99
CA GLU A 97 -9.17 -9.40 -6.44
C GLU A 97 -9.22 -9.28 -4.92
N MET A 98 -8.20 -9.79 -4.22
CA MET A 98 -8.16 -9.79 -2.77
C MET A 98 -6.96 -9.03 -2.25
N LEU A 99 -7.22 -7.98 -1.47
CA LEU A 99 -6.20 -7.23 -0.78
C LEU A 99 -5.96 -7.83 0.61
N VAL A 100 -4.72 -8.17 0.92
CA VAL A 100 -4.33 -8.62 2.25
C VAL A 100 -3.85 -7.43 3.07
N LEU A 101 -4.36 -7.34 4.29
CA LEU A 101 -4.11 -6.28 5.24
C LEU A 101 -3.60 -6.88 6.55
N GLU A 102 -2.64 -6.21 7.16
CA GLU A 102 -2.31 -6.39 8.56
C GLU A 102 -2.92 -5.23 9.34
N GLY A 103 -3.69 -5.54 10.38
CA GLY A 103 -4.37 -4.60 11.24
C GLY A 103 -3.78 -4.62 12.64
N LEU A 104 -3.52 -3.45 13.21
CA LEU A 104 -3.12 -3.30 14.59
C LEU A 104 -4.34 -3.08 15.46
N THR A 105 -4.51 -3.93 16.48
CA THR A 105 -5.56 -3.79 17.48
C THR A 105 -4.96 -3.66 18.88
N MET A 106 -5.76 -3.25 19.86
CA MET A 106 -5.30 -3.22 21.26
C MET A 106 -5.01 -4.62 21.83
N GLU A 107 -5.51 -5.68 21.20
CA GLU A 107 -5.36 -7.07 21.63
C GLU A 107 -4.24 -7.82 20.89
N GLY A 108 -3.65 -7.19 19.87
CA GLY A 108 -2.61 -7.76 19.03
C GLY A 108 -2.87 -7.54 17.53
N ASP A 109 -1.93 -8.01 16.72
CA ASP A 109 -2.02 -7.88 15.26
C ASP A 109 -3.04 -8.90 14.71
N ILE A 110 -3.88 -8.44 13.78
CA ILE A 110 -4.82 -9.28 13.04
C ILE A 110 -4.47 -9.22 11.56
N TYR A 111 -4.71 -10.31 10.84
CA TYR A 111 -4.61 -10.32 9.39
C TYR A 111 -6.00 -10.39 8.79
N MET A 112 -6.21 -9.67 7.70
CA MET A 112 -7.51 -9.59 7.03
C MET A 112 -7.31 -9.73 5.52
N ALA A 113 -8.24 -10.40 4.86
CA ALA A 113 -8.38 -10.38 3.42
C ALA A 113 -9.65 -9.58 3.07
N TYR A 114 -9.48 -8.59 2.22
CA TYR A 114 -10.53 -7.72 1.73
C TYR A 114 -10.79 -8.01 0.25
N ASP A 115 -12.00 -8.47 -0.08
CA ASP A 115 -12.44 -8.67 -1.46
C ASP A 115 -12.89 -7.32 -2.03
N VAL A 116 -12.11 -6.75 -2.95
CA VAL A 116 -12.38 -5.41 -3.49
C VAL A 116 -13.61 -5.37 -4.40
N LYS A 117 -14.02 -6.51 -4.95
CA LYS A 117 -15.20 -6.60 -5.84
C LYS A 117 -16.48 -6.79 -5.04
N LYS A 118 -16.41 -7.52 -3.93
CA LYS A 118 -17.57 -7.80 -3.05
C LYS A 118 -17.71 -6.82 -1.89
N ASN A 119 -16.69 -6.01 -1.62
CA ASN A 119 -16.65 -5.12 -0.46
C ASN A 119 -16.81 -5.90 0.86
N GLU A 120 -16.15 -7.05 0.96
CA GLU A 120 -16.23 -7.98 2.09
C GLU A 120 -14.87 -8.13 2.77
N THR A 121 -14.85 -8.03 4.10
CA THR A 121 -13.67 -8.31 4.92
C THR A 121 -13.79 -9.68 5.56
N ARG A 122 -12.69 -10.45 5.56
CA ARG A 122 -12.57 -11.71 6.31
C ARG A 122 -11.31 -11.68 7.14
N VAL A 123 -11.41 -12.04 8.41
CA VAL A 123 -10.22 -12.24 9.25
C VAL A 123 -9.51 -13.51 8.77
N LEU A 124 -8.22 -13.39 8.55
CA LEU A 124 -7.34 -14.49 8.20
C LEU A 124 -6.66 -14.98 9.47
N ASP A 125 -6.78 -16.27 9.71
CA ASP A 125 -5.96 -16.94 10.70
C ASP A 125 -4.62 -17.32 10.04
N LEU A 126 -3.62 -16.46 10.19
CA LEU A 126 -2.24 -16.74 9.80
C LEU A 126 -1.44 -17.32 10.97
N SER A 127 -2.08 -18.08 11.87
CA SER A 127 -1.41 -18.77 12.97
C SER A 127 -0.40 -19.79 12.45
N ILE A 128 0.83 -19.33 12.18
CA ILE A 128 2.11 -20.03 12.32
C ILE A 128 3.26 -19.01 12.19
N CYS A 129 3.97 -18.83 13.32
CA CYS A 129 5.39 -18.51 13.47
C CYS A 129 5.96 -17.11 13.20
N GLY A 130 5.61 -16.17 14.09
CA GLY A 130 6.58 -15.31 14.77
C GLY A 130 7.32 -14.23 13.94
N PRO A 131 8.23 -13.48 14.56
CA PRO A 131 8.85 -12.24 14.04
C PRO A 131 9.76 -12.41 12.79
N ARG A 132 9.67 -13.54 12.07
CA ARG A 132 10.50 -13.86 10.89
C ARG A 132 9.76 -13.74 9.55
N PHE A 133 8.47 -13.38 9.54
CA PHE A 133 7.73 -13.23 8.28
C PHE A 133 8.11 -11.95 7.52
N TYR A 134 8.46 -10.88 8.25
CA TYR A 134 8.90 -9.60 7.67
C TYR A 134 10.18 -9.69 6.83
N SER A 135 10.98 -10.75 6.98
CA SER A 135 12.22 -10.94 6.22
C SER A 135 12.05 -11.57 4.83
N HIS A 136 10.82 -11.98 4.44
CA HIS A 136 10.61 -12.74 3.20
C HIS A 136 9.52 -12.21 2.26
N VAL A 137 9.04 -10.97 2.46
CA VAL A 137 8.25 -10.28 1.43
C VAL A 137 9.20 -9.93 0.27
N HIS A 138 9.24 -10.80 -0.75
CA HIS A 138 9.89 -10.63 -2.04
C HIS A 138 11.20 -9.82 -2.04
N THR A 139 12.30 -10.48 -1.64
CA THR A 139 13.68 -9.97 -1.75
C THR A 139 14.15 -9.66 -3.19
N ASN A 140 13.34 -9.95 -4.21
CA ASN A 140 13.70 -9.70 -5.61
C ASN A 140 13.23 -8.34 -6.15
N THR A 141 12.48 -7.52 -5.40
CA THR A 141 11.90 -6.30 -5.99
C THR A 141 11.96 -5.00 -5.19
N LEU A 142 12.23 -4.96 -3.89
CA LEU A 142 12.42 -3.67 -3.19
C LEU A 142 13.39 -3.83 -2.01
N VAL A 143 14.61 -3.32 -2.17
CA VAL A 143 15.57 -3.17 -1.06
C VAL A 143 15.26 -1.88 -0.32
N SER A 144 15.02 -1.97 0.99
CA SER A 144 15.10 -0.83 1.91
C SER A 144 16.52 -0.77 2.47
N TYR A 145 17.25 0.32 2.16
CA TYR A 145 18.57 0.60 2.73
C TYR A 145 18.44 1.76 3.72
N ARG A 146 18.93 1.57 4.95
CA ARG A 146 19.05 2.62 5.96
C ARG A 146 20.49 3.14 5.93
N MET A 147 20.69 4.37 5.48
CA MET A 147 21.98 5.04 5.66
C MET A 147 22.17 5.43 7.14
N PRO A 148 23.43 5.54 7.63
CA PRO A 148 23.76 5.93 9.00
C PRO A 148 23.17 7.29 9.41
#